data_AF-A0A7Y4DE98-F1
#
_entry.id   AF-A0A7Y4DE98-F1
#
_cell.length_a   1.000
_cell.length_b   1.000
_cell.length_c   1.000
_cell.angle_alpha   90.00
_cell.angle_beta   90.00
_cell.angle_gamma   90.00
#
_symmetry.space_group_name_H-M   'P 1'
#
loop_
_entity.id
_entity.type
_entity.pdbx_description
1 polymer ?
#
loop_
_entity_poly.entity_id
_entity_poly.type
_entity_poly.pdbx_seq_one_letter_code
_entity_poly.pdbx_strand_id
1 'polypeptide(L)'
;MFKKRSKIIASLLIAVVLCFYTSYKISYKKFTSETYKSPTTSKVILTDSKSKNDDRNKDKANSNKKKEDKVNKDNNKEVSKETNSSNKQNKNYTYEDYFNKLKELGLYSNRFNNENLDFRYAVLQFQSSKNLICDGIIGVKTSKYLMSENNNTTDSIPECLKHGYSMVINKDTRILTVYLYGKVHKKYPIAAGASPSYTPEGKFTIVSKLINPTWISPRTGQVVPGGTPENPLGKRWLGLSIDGGSMYGIHGNNSPWSIGTDSSLGCIRMFNNNVEELFDFIPMNCPIWIGNSNNLSTWGVNF
;
A
#
# COMPACT_ATOMS: atom_id res chain seq x y z
N MET A 1 19.73 -49.42 24.76
CA MET A 1 20.21 -48.69 23.56
C MET A 1 19.34 -47.51 23.10
N PHE A 2 18.21 -47.18 23.74
CA PHE A 2 17.27 -46.15 23.22
C PHE A 2 17.46 -44.71 23.77
N LYS A 3 18.16 -44.49 24.89
CA LYS A 3 18.33 -43.14 25.47
C LYS A 3 19.39 -42.26 24.79
N LYS A 4 20.32 -42.83 24.00
CA LYS A 4 21.38 -42.06 23.31
C LYS A 4 20.95 -41.48 21.94
N ARG A 5 19.87 -41.97 21.32
CA ARG A 5 19.40 -41.48 20.02
C ARG A 5 18.45 -40.27 20.10
N SER A 6 17.78 -40.07 21.24
CA SER A 6 16.84 -38.95 21.44
C SER A 6 17.55 -37.59 21.61
N LYS A 7 18.72 -37.54 22.25
CA LYS A 7 19.45 -36.28 22.46
C LYS A 7 20.08 -35.70 21.19
N ILE A 8 20.35 -36.52 20.18
CA ILE A 8 20.94 -36.08 18.91
C ILE A 8 19.88 -35.42 18.01
N ILE A 9 18.64 -35.92 18.04
CA ILE A 9 17.54 -35.38 17.23
C ILE A 9 17.03 -34.03 17.78
N ALA A 10 16.99 -33.87 19.11
CA ALA A 10 16.62 -32.59 19.73
C ALA A 10 17.66 -31.48 19.48
N SER A 11 18.95 -31.83 19.41
CA SER A 11 20.04 -30.89 19.12
C SER A 11 20.00 -30.40 17.65
N LEU A 12 19.70 -31.30 16.69
CA LEU A 12 19.57 -30.92 15.29
C LEU A 12 18.35 -30.01 15.03
N LEU A 13 17.22 -30.24 15.70
CA LEU A 13 16.03 -29.39 15.54
C LEU A 13 16.26 -27.96 16.08
N ILE A 14 16.96 -27.83 17.20
CA ILE A 14 17.31 -26.51 17.78
C ILE A 14 18.32 -25.77 16.89
N ALA A 15 19.31 -26.46 16.32
CA ALA A 15 20.27 -25.87 15.39
C ALA A 15 19.61 -25.40 14.08
N VAL A 16 18.65 -26.16 13.54
CA VAL A 16 17.91 -25.77 12.34
C VAL A 16 17.00 -24.56 12.62
N VAL A 17 16.31 -24.54 13.76
CA VAL A 17 15.50 -23.39 14.19
C VAL A 17 16.36 -22.14 14.41
N LEU A 18 17.56 -22.27 15.01
CA LEU A 18 18.49 -21.14 15.19
C LEU A 18 19.13 -20.66 13.88
N CYS A 19 19.41 -21.54 12.92
CA CYS A 19 19.88 -21.17 11.58
C CYS A 19 18.81 -20.44 10.76
N PHE A 20 17.53 -20.82 10.86
CA PHE A 20 16.43 -20.07 10.26
C PHE A 20 16.17 -18.75 11.01
N TYR A 21 16.27 -18.73 12.33
CA TYR A 21 16.04 -17.52 13.15
C TYR A 21 17.11 -16.44 12.93
N THR A 22 18.38 -16.84 12.80
CA THR A 22 19.49 -15.92 12.49
C THR A 22 19.45 -15.43 11.05
N SER A 23 19.12 -16.29 10.09
CA SER A 23 18.93 -15.90 8.67
C SER A 23 17.74 -14.96 8.48
N TYR A 24 16.66 -15.11 9.28
CA TYR A 24 15.47 -14.27 9.23
C TYR A 24 15.70 -12.88 9.86
N LYS A 25 16.44 -12.80 10.98
CA LYS A 25 16.79 -11.52 11.62
C LYS A 25 17.73 -10.67 10.76
N ILE A 26 18.54 -11.30 9.91
CA ILE A 26 19.41 -10.62 8.93
C ILE A 26 18.59 -10.06 7.76
N SER A 27 17.56 -10.77 7.30
CA SER A 27 16.78 -10.35 6.12
C SER A 27 16.04 -9.02 6.30
N TYR A 28 15.45 -8.77 7.48
CA TYR A 28 14.74 -7.51 7.73
C TYR A 28 15.66 -6.35 8.11
N LYS A 29 16.74 -6.62 8.88
CA LYS A 29 17.73 -5.59 9.27
C LYS A 29 18.49 -5.05 8.05
N LYS A 30 18.68 -5.88 7.02
CA LYS A 30 19.34 -5.53 5.76
C LYS A 30 18.43 -4.72 4.82
N PHE A 31 17.12 -4.98 4.81
CA PHE A 31 16.17 -4.22 3.99
C PHE A 31 16.07 -2.75 4.41
N THR A 32 16.18 -2.46 5.72
CA THR A 32 16.20 -1.08 6.23
C THR A 32 17.55 -0.38 6.08
N SER A 33 18.66 -1.10 5.87
CA SER A 33 20.01 -0.51 5.79
C SER A 33 20.56 -0.35 4.36
N GLU A 34 20.01 -1.02 3.34
CA GLU A 34 20.65 -1.09 2.00
C GLU A 34 19.90 -0.42 0.83
N THR A 35 18.77 0.28 1.02
CA THR A 35 18.05 0.87 -0.14
C THR A 35 17.74 2.36 0.01
N TYR A 36 18.74 3.20 -0.30
CA TYR A 36 18.53 4.43 -1.06
C TYR A 36 19.78 4.69 -1.93
N LYS A 37 19.83 4.07 -3.12
CA LYS A 37 20.61 4.56 -4.26
C LYS A 37 19.62 4.91 -5.36
N SER A 38 19.59 6.20 -5.69
CA SER A 38 18.74 6.78 -6.74
C SER A 38 19.08 6.17 -8.11
N PRO A 39 18.09 5.87 -8.99
CA PRO A 39 18.39 5.41 -10.34
C PRO A 39 18.89 6.58 -11.20
N THR A 40 20.13 6.48 -11.64
CA THR A 40 20.69 7.30 -12.73
C THR A 40 20.03 6.95 -14.06
N THR A 41 19.68 8.00 -14.81
CA THR A 41 19.21 7.97 -16.19
C THR A 41 20.14 7.18 -17.11
N SER A 42 19.60 6.17 -17.79
CA SER A 42 20.27 5.51 -18.93
C SER A 42 19.38 5.60 -20.17
N LYS A 43 19.95 6.22 -21.20
CA LYS A 43 19.42 6.40 -22.56
C LYS A 43 18.98 5.06 -23.15
N VAL A 44 17.75 5.01 -23.67
CA VAL A 44 17.27 3.93 -24.52
C VAL A 44 17.87 4.13 -25.92
N ILE A 45 18.67 3.16 -26.36
CA ILE A 45 19.10 2.98 -27.74
C ILE A 45 18.00 2.18 -28.44
N LEU A 46 17.38 2.76 -29.46
CA LEU A 46 16.50 2.07 -30.39
C LEU A 46 17.37 1.30 -31.40
N THR A 47 17.14 0.00 -31.54
CA THR A 47 17.65 -0.79 -32.68
C THR A 47 16.47 -1.31 -33.48
N ASP A 48 16.35 -0.83 -34.71
CA ASP A 48 15.34 -1.19 -35.68
C ASP A 48 15.52 -2.61 -36.23
N SER A 49 14.41 -3.34 -36.31
CA SER A 49 14.25 -4.56 -37.09
C SER A 49 14.05 -4.22 -38.56
N LYS A 50 14.97 -4.69 -39.41
CA LYS A 50 14.90 -4.62 -40.88
C LYS A 50 13.70 -5.39 -41.44
N SER A 51 12.92 -4.74 -42.30
CA SER A 51 12.19 -5.38 -43.39
C SER A 51 12.47 -4.67 -44.72
N LYS A 52 12.85 -5.51 -45.70
CA LYS A 52 12.97 -5.36 -47.16
C LYS A 52 12.32 -4.13 -47.82
N ASN A 53 13.06 -3.43 -48.70
CA ASN A 53 12.87 -3.42 -50.16
C ASN A 53 13.76 -2.37 -50.86
N ASP A 54 14.47 -2.85 -51.88
CA ASP A 54 14.77 -2.31 -53.21
C ASP A 54 15.04 -0.81 -53.48
N ASP A 55 16.17 -0.64 -54.18
CA ASP A 55 16.39 0.17 -55.38
C ASP A 55 16.55 1.71 -55.35
N ARG A 56 17.80 2.07 -55.69
CA ARG A 56 18.24 3.09 -56.66
C ARG A 56 18.36 4.56 -56.25
N ASN A 57 19.51 5.11 -56.68
CA ASN A 57 19.81 6.51 -56.99
C ASN A 57 19.90 7.47 -55.79
N LYS A 58 20.78 8.46 -55.74
CA LYS A 58 21.97 8.89 -56.49
C LYS A 58 22.49 10.10 -55.69
N ASP A 59 23.79 10.34 -55.79
CA ASP A 59 24.38 11.68 -55.83
C ASP A 59 24.41 12.59 -54.57
N LYS A 60 25.65 12.70 -54.07
CA LYS A 60 26.48 13.93 -53.99
C LYS A 60 26.65 14.66 -52.64
N ALA A 61 27.96 14.80 -52.36
CA ALA A 61 28.69 15.95 -51.81
C ALA A 61 28.65 16.14 -50.29
N ASN A 62 29.76 15.87 -49.58
CA ASN A 62 30.95 16.74 -49.36
C ASN A 62 30.63 17.95 -48.46
N SER A 63 31.48 18.44 -47.56
CA SER A 63 32.70 18.01 -46.87
C SER A 63 33.13 19.23 -46.04
N ASN A 64 33.94 18.99 -45.02
CA ASN A 64 34.82 19.95 -44.33
C ASN A 64 34.17 20.98 -43.37
N LYS A 65 34.32 20.89 -42.04
CA LYS A 65 35.52 20.83 -41.16
C LYS A 65 35.99 22.22 -40.72
N LYS A 66 35.72 22.48 -39.44
CA LYS A 66 36.46 23.25 -38.41
C LYS A 66 36.98 24.65 -38.74
N LYS A 67 36.62 25.59 -37.86
CA LYS A 67 37.46 26.56 -37.10
C LYS A 67 36.47 27.52 -36.39
N GLU A 68 36.66 28.10 -35.22
CA GLU A 68 37.69 28.12 -34.18
C GLU A 68 37.01 28.86 -32.98
N ASP A 69 37.69 28.86 -31.85
CA ASP A 69 37.23 29.26 -30.52
C ASP A 69 36.76 30.72 -30.33
N LYS A 70 35.91 30.90 -29.29
CA LYS A 70 35.51 32.11 -28.51
C LYS A 70 33.98 32.02 -28.28
N VAL A 71 33.42 31.96 -27.08
CA VAL A 71 33.50 32.89 -25.94
C VAL A 71 32.97 32.14 -24.71
N ASN A 72 33.71 32.16 -23.60
CA ASN A 72 33.21 31.70 -22.31
C ASN A 72 33.78 32.61 -21.21
N LYS A 73 33.03 33.64 -20.83
CA LYS A 73 33.18 34.34 -19.55
C LYS A 73 31.97 35.25 -19.34
N ASP A 74 31.54 35.27 -18.09
CA ASP A 74 30.67 36.24 -17.43
C ASP A 74 29.27 35.74 -17.07
N ASN A 75 28.98 35.89 -15.77
CA ASN A 75 27.69 35.88 -15.08
C ASN A 75 27.25 34.57 -14.42
N ASN A 76 27.97 34.18 -13.36
CA ASN A 76 27.36 33.55 -12.19
C ASN A 76 27.97 34.16 -10.92
N LYS A 77 27.49 35.35 -10.57
CA LYS A 77 27.81 36.03 -9.30
C LYS A 77 26.63 36.91 -8.88
N GLU A 78 25.48 36.27 -8.65
CA GLU A 78 24.37 36.84 -7.89
C GLU A 78 23.45 35.69 -7.45
N VAL A 79 22.71 35.92 -6.37
CA VAL A 79 21.95 34.92 -5.59
C VAL A 79 22.78 34.09 -4.60
N SER A 80 23.49 34.80 -3.73
CA SER A 80 23.78 34.34 -2.37
C SER A 80 23.22 35.36 -1.36
N LYS A 81 21.97 35.15 -0.94
CA LYS A 81 21.36 35.65 0.31
C LYS A 81 19.90 35.20 0.37
N GLU A 82 19.44 34.86 1.58
CA GLU A 82 18.12 34.29 1.96
C GLU A 82 18.00 32.78 1.69
N THR A 83 17.91 31.87 2.66
CA THR A 83 17.51 31.95 4.07
C THR A 83 18.12 30.77 4.85
N ASN A 84 18.83 31.09 5.92
CA ASN A 84 19.05 30.16 7.04
C ASN A 84 17.75 30.11 7.86
N SER A 85 17.04 28.98 7.86
CA SER A 85 16.16 28.62 8.98
C SER A 85 15.88 27.12 9.01
N SER A 86 16.14 26.51 10.16
CA SER A 86 15.80 25.14 10.59
C SER A 86 16.65 23.97 10.06
N ASN A 87 17.92 23.97 10.46
CA ASN A 87 18.67 22.73 10.73
C ASN A 87 18.01 21.99 11.92
N LYS A 88 16.93 21.23 11.68
CA LYS A 88 16.40 20.29 12.67
C LYS A 88 17.08 18.94 12.42
N GLN A 89 17.97 18.55 13.34
CA GLN A 89 18.73 17.30 13.32
C GLN A 89 17.93 16.13 12.74
N ASN A 90 18.47 15.47 11.71
CA ASN A 90 18.04 14.12 11.30
C ASN A 90 18.36 13.16 12.44
N LYS A 91 17.46 13.05 13.42
CA LYS A 91 17.53 12.03 14.45
C LYS A 91 17.25 10.69 13.78
N ASN A 92 18.24 9.81 13.75
CA ASN A 92 18.10 8.45 13.24
C ASN A 92 17.39 7.61 14.30
N TYR A 93 16.09 7.39 14.11
CA TYR A 93 15.29 6.50 14.96
C TYR A 93 15.51 5.03 14.59
N THR A 94 15.51 4.18 15.59
CA THR A 94 15.68 2.73 15.49
C THR A 94 14.32 2.02 15.40
N TYR A 95 14.34 0.71 15.11
CA TYR A 95 13.15 -0.14 15.20
C TYR A 95 12.46 -0.05 16.57
N GLU A 96 13.25 -0.06 17.65
CA GLU A 96 12.74 -0.04 19.02
C GLU A 96 12.03 1.27 19.34
N ASP A 97 12.52 2.40 18.82
CA ASP A 97 11.87 3.69 18.95
C ASP A 97 10.47 3.68 18.32
N TYR A 98 10.35 3.15 17.10
CA TYR A 98 9.06 3.05 16.41
C TYR A 98 8.13 2.04 17.07
N PHE A 99 8.66 0.89 17.51
CA PHE A 99 7.90 -0.15 18.19
C PHE A 99 7.28 0.37 19.48
N ASN A 100 8.06 1.06 20.30
CA ASN A 100 7.57 1.66 21.53
C ASN A 100 6.59 2.80 21.26
N LYS A 101 6.82 3.62 20.23
CA LYS A 101 5.86 4.67 19.86
C LYS A 101 4.51 4.10 19.40
N LEU A 102 4.51 3.03 18.62
CA LEU A 102 3.27 2.37 18.18
C LEU A 102 2.51 1.73 19.35
N LYS A 103 3.23 1.20 20.36
CA LYS A 103 2.63 0.72 21.61
C LYS A 103 2.04 1.86 22.45
N GLU A 104 2.76 2.96 22.60
CA GLU A 104 2.32 4.17 23.30
C GLU A 104 1.02 4.72 22.69
N LEU A 105 0.92 4.70 21.36
CA LEU A 105 -0.29 5.09 20.62
C LEU A 105 -1.43 4.05 20.70
N GLY A 106 -1.23 2.91 21.37
CA GLY A 106 -2.23 1.84 21.47
C GLY A 106 -2.52 1.09 20.16
N LEU A 107 -1.65 1.23 19.16
CA LEU A 107 -1.85 0.64 17.82
C LEU A 107 -1.31 -0.79 17.71
N TYR A 108 -0.37 -1.17 18.58
CA TYR A 108 0.22 -2.50 18.60
C TYR A 108 -0.55 -3.46 19.52
N SER A 109 -0.77 -4.68 19.03
CA SER A 109 -1.42 -5.77 19.77
C SER A 109 -1.04 -7.10 19.13
N ASN A 110 -0.86 -8.16 19.93
CA ASN A 110 -0.55 -9.51 19.45
C ASN A 110 -1.82 -10.20 18.93
N ARG A 111 -2.26 -9.85 17.72
CA ARG A 111 -3.51 -10.34 17.10
C ARG A 111 -3.28 -11.53 16.18
N PHE A 112 -2.12 -11.57 15.53
CA PHE A 112 -1.83 -12.57 14.51
C PHE A 112 -0.88 -13.66 15.00
N ASN A 113 -0.43 -13.60 16.27
CA ASN A 113 0.61 -14.47 16.82
C ASN A 113 1.88 -14.44 15.95
N ASN A 114 2.18 -13.27 15.37
CA ASN A 114 3.31 -13.05 14.48
C ASN A 114 3.76 -11.61 14.63
N GLU A 115 4.85 -11.40 15.38
CA GLU A 115 5.34 -10.07 15.75
C GLU A 115 5.54 -9.15 14.54
N ASN A 116 6.07 -9.68 13.44
CA ASN A 116 6.30 -8.89 12.22
C ASN A 116 4.98 -8.44 11.59
N LEU A 117 3.97 -9.32 11.56
CA LEU A 117 2.65 -8.99 11.02
C LEU A 117 1.91 -8.02 11.95
N ASP A 118 1.99 -8.23 13.26
CA ASP A 118 1.40 -7.36 14.27
C ASP A 118 2.03 -5.96 14.24
N PHE A 119 3.36 -5.87 14.12
CA PHE A 119 4.07 -4.62 13.93
C PHE A 119 3.67 -3.92 12.63
N ARG A 120 3.67 -4.65 11.51
CA ARG A 120 3.28 -4.09 10.21
C ARG A 120 1.82 -3.62 10.22
N TYR A 121 0.92 -4.36 10.87
CA TYR A 121 -0.47 -3.97 11.07
C TYR A 121 -0.58 -2.66 11.87
N ALA A 122 0.21 -2.49 12.93
CA ALA A 122 0.29 -1.24 13.68
C ALA A 122 0.76 -0.07 12.80
N VAL A 123 1.78 -0.28 11.96
CA VAL A 123 2.25 0.74 11.00
C VAL A 123 1.16 1.11 9.99
N LEU A 124 0.45 0.14 9.43
CA LEU A 124 -0.65 0.41 8.49
C LEU A 124 -1.80 1.18 9.12
N GLN A 125 -2.16 0.84 10.37
CA GLN A 125 -3.16 1.61 11.13
C GLN A 125 -2.71 3.05 11.37
N PHE A 126 -1.43 3.24 11.71
CA PHE A 126 -0.87 4.58 11.84
C PHE A 126 -0.96 5.35 10.51
N GLN A 127 -0.47 4.77 9.41
CA GLN A 127 -0.47 5.40 8.09
C GLN A 127 -1.89 5.79 7.65
N SER A 128 -2.86 4.88 7.80
CA SER A 128 -4.25 5.15 7.44
C SER A 128 -4.86 6.26 8.30
N SER A 129 -4.56 6.30 9.60
CA SER A 129 -5.01 7.39 10.49
C SER A 129 -4.48 8.77 10.08
N LYS A 130 -3.35 8.82 9.38
CA LYS A 130 -2.65 10.04 8.97
C LYS A 130 -2.74 10.36 7.48
N ASN A 131 -3.67 9.73 6.74
CA ASN A 131 -3.80 9.91 5.28
C ASN A 131 -2.47 9.70 4.52
N LEU A 132 -1.58 8.88 5.06
CA LEU A 132 -0.33 8.51 4.40
C LEU A 132 -0.58 7.34 3.45
N ILE A 133 0.34 7.11 2.53
CA ILE A 133 0.33 5.89 1.71
C ILE A 133 0.44 4.69 2.66
N CYS A 134 -0.56 3.81 2.63
CA CYS A 134 -0.58 2.58 3.42
C CYS A 134 0.19 1.48 2.69
N ASP A 135 1.49 1.36 3.00
CA ASP A 135 2.38 0.30 2.49
C ASP A 135 3.00 -0.55 3.61
N GLY A 136 2.86 -0.13 4.87
CA GLY A 136 3.46 -0.77 6.03
C GLY A 136 4.96 -0.49 6.17
N ILE A 137 5.49 0.49 5.44
CA ILE A 137 6.91 0.86 5.42
C ILE A 137 7.11 2.18 6.18
N ILE A 138 8.02 2.17 7.17
CA ILE A 138 8.41 3.38 7.89
C ILE A 138 9.50 4.12 7.10
N GLY A 139 9.09 4.82 6.04
CA GLY A 139 9.95 5.75 5.30
C GLY A 139 10.10 7.11 6.02
N VAL A 140 10.80 8.05 5.39
CA VAL A 140 11.07 9.40 5.96
C VAL A 140 9.77 10.12 6.37
N LYS A 141 8.73 10.08 5.53
CA LYS A 141 7.44 10.74 5.82
C LYS A 141 6.73 10.07 7.00
N THR A 142 6.60 8.75 6.99
CA THR A 142 5.99 7.97 8.08
C THR A 142 6.74 8.20 9.40
N SER A 143 8.07 8.13 9.36
CA SER A 143 8.95 8.38 10.52
C SER A 143 8.73 9.78 11.11
N LYS A 144 8.77 10.82 10.27
CA LYS A 144 8.50 12.20 10.70
C LYS A 144 7.14 12.33 11.37
N TYR A 145 6.10 11.74 10.78
CA TYR A 145 4.75 11.81 11.33
C TYR A 145 4.62 11.07 12.66
N LEU A 146 5.17 9.85 12.74
CA LEU A 146 5.08 8.97 13.89
C LEU A 146 5.82 9.54 15.12
N MET A 147 6.94 10.22 14.88
CA MET A 147 7.80 10.74 15.94
C MET A 147 7.52 12.20 16.32
N SER A 148 6.47 12.81 15.80
CA SER A 148 6.11 14.19 16.12
C SER A 148 4.76 14.30 16.82
N GLU A 149 4.62 15.30 17.68
CA GLU A 149 3.51 15.46 18.63
C GLU A 149 2.20 15.97 18.00
N ASN A 150 2.24 16.60 16.82
CA ASN A 150 1.07 17.26 16.22
C ASN A 150 0.96 17.02 14.71
N ASN A 151 0.17 16.03 14.32
CA ASN A 151 -0.24 15.81 12.93
C ASN A 151 -1.71 15.38 12.87
N ASN A 152 -2.61 16.35 13.01
CA ASN A 152 -4.02 16.11 12.77
C ASN A 152 -4.27 16.19 11.26
N THR A 153 -5.01 15.21 10.76
CA THR A 153 -5.54 15.22 9.40
C THR A 153 -6.98 15.71 9.44
N THR A 154 -7.39 16.43 8.42
CA THR A 154 -8.78 16.90 8.28
C THR A 154 -9.28 16.46 6.92
N ASP A 155 -10.37 15.71 6.94
CA ASP A 155 -11.03 15.30 5.72
C ASP A 155 -12.20 16.26 5.45
N SER A 156 -12.37 16.65 4.19
CA SER A 156 -13.53 17.41 3.73
C SER A 156 -14.31 16.58 2.73
N ILE A 157 -15.62 16.43 2.92
CA ILE A 157 -16.50 15.64 2.05
C ILE A 157 -17.73 16.44 1.61
N PRO A 158 -18.33 16.14 0.46
CA PRO A 158 -19.54 16.80 -0.01
C PRO A 158 -20.75 16.48 0.86
N GLU A 159 -21.74 17.38 0.82
CA GLU A 159 -22.93 17.33 1.68
C GLU A 159 -23.72 16.02 1.56
N CYS A 160 -23.78 15.43 0.36
CA CYS A 160 -24.46 14.17 0.13
C CYS A 160 -23.87 12.98 0.91
N LEU A 161 -22.62 13.07 1.38
CA LEU A 161 -21.98 12.04 2.20
C LEU A 161 -22.08 12.32 3.71
N LYS A 162 -22.69 13.43 4.13
CA LYS A 162 -22.78 13.83 5.56
C LYS A 162 -24.03 13.33 6.28
N HIS A 163 -24.86 12.52 5.63
CA HIS A 163 -26.12 12.03 6.18
C HIS A 163 -25.99 10.56 6.60
N GLY A 164 -25.68 10.32 7.88
CA GLY A 164 -25.47 8.97 8.42
C GLY A 164 -24.09 8.39 8.09
N TYR A 165 -24.03 7.07 7.89
CA TYR A 165 -22.79 6.39 7.48
C TYR A 165 -22.52 6.59 5.99
N SER A 166 -21.27 6.88 5.66
CA SER A 166 -20.77 6.89 4.28
C SER A 166 -19.31 6.44 4.24
N MET A 167 -18.83 6.04 3.07
CA MET A 167 -17.47 5.54 2.89
C MET A 167 -16.79 6.19 1.69
N VAL A 168 -15.48 6.38 1.80
CA VAL A 168 -14.63 6.76 0.67
C VAL A 168 -13.41 5.85 0.63
N ILE A 169 -13.09 5.35 -0.54
CA ILE A 169 -11.85 4.62 -0.81
C ILE A 169 -10.95 5.47 -1.69
N ASN A 170 -9.78 5.81 -1.18
CA ASN A 170 -8.69 6.38 -1.97
C ASN A 170 -7.71 5.26 -2.36
N LYS A 171 -7.64 4.99 -3.67
CA LYS A 171 -6.79 3.94 -4.25
C LYS A 171 -5.30 4.26 -4.16
N ASP A 172 -4.90 5.52 -4.25
CA ASP A 172 -3.48 5.91 -4.21
C ASP A 172 -2.88 5.72 -2.82
N THR A 173 -3.66 6.04 -1.78
CA THR A 173 -3.24 5.87 -0.38
C THR A 173 -3.58 4.49 0.17
N ARG A 174 -4.45 3.72 -0.50
CA ARG A 174 -4.99 2.43 -0.04
C ARG A 174 -5.68 2.53 1.32
N ILE A 175 -6.54 3.54 1.43
CA ILE A 175 -7.33 3.81 2.63
C ILE A 175 -8.82 3.72 2.32
N LEU A 176 -9.56 2.99 3.14
CA LEU A 176 -11.01 3.13 3.27
C LEU A 176 -11.30 3.99 4.49
N THR A 177 -11.89 5.16 4.28
CA THR A 177 -12.40 6.04 5.34
C THR A 177 -13.89 5.86 5.48
N VAL A 178 -14.35 5.59 6.70
CA VAL A 178 -15.75 5.63 7.10
C VAL A 178 -16.05 6.98 7.74
N TYR A 179 -17.13 7.61 7.33
CA TYR A 179 -17.69 8.80 7.95
C TYR A 179 -19.01 8.47 8.65
N LEU A 180 -19.29 9.17 9.74
CA LEU A 180 -20.58 9.20 10.40
C LEU A 180 -20.98 10.67 10.61
N TYR A 181 -22.09 11.08 9.99
CA TYR A 181 -22.55 12.48 9.98
C TYR A 181 -21.46 13.47 9.53
N GLY A 182 -20.72 13.11 8.47
CA GLY A 182 -19.65 13.93 7.90
C GLY A 182 -18.33 13.96 8.68
N LYS A 183 -18.27 13.33 9.86
CA LYS A 183 -17.04 13.23 10.65
C LYS A 183 -16.38 11.89 10.40
N VAL A 184 -15.04 11.87 10.35
CA VAL A 184 -14.27 10.61 10.27
C VAL A 184 -14.65 9.74 11.47
N HIS A 185 -15.21 8.56 11.19
CA HIS A 185 -15.51 7.55 12.19
C HIS A 185 -14.35 6.57 12.34
N LYS A 186 -13.87 6.00 11.22
CA LYS A 186 -12.75 5.05 11.18
C LYS A 186 -11.99 5.12 9.85
N LYS A 187 -10.73 4.71 9.87
CA LYS A 187 -9.89 4.53 8.67
C LYS A 187 -9.27 3.15 8.70
N TYR A 188 -9.29 2.48 7.56
CA TYR A 188 -8.78 1.12 7.42
C TYR A 188 -7.78 1.02 6.27
N PRO A 189 -6.65 0.33 6.48
CA PRO A 189 -5.77 -0.04 5.39
C PRO A 189 -6.44 -1.11 4.53
N ILE A 190 -6.33 -0.97 3.21
CA ILE A 190 -6.89 -1.93 2.25
C ILE A 190 -5.84 -2.47 1.29
N ALA A 191 -6.20 -3.50 0.53
CA ALA A 191 -5.56 -3.83 -0.75
C ALA A 191 -6.54 -3.57 -1.88
N ALA A 192 -6.09 -2.89 -2.94
CA ALA A 192 -6.88 -2.66 -4.14
C ALA A 192 -6.46 -3.62 -5.28
N GLY A 193 -7.09 -3.46 -6.44
CA GLY A 193 -6.75 -4.18 -7.66
C GLY A 193 -5.29 -3.94 -8.08
N ALA A 194 -4.63 -5.00 -8.55
CA ALA A 194 -3.22 -4.96 -8.97
C ALA A 194 -2.93 -4.01 -10.15
N SER A 195 -3.95 -3.60 -10.88
CA SER A 195 -3.90 -2.54 -11.88
C SER A 195 -4.89 -1.44 -11.48
N PRO A 196 -4.59 -0.15 -11.73
CA PRO A 196 -5.53 0.94 -11.52
C PRO A 196 -6.90 0.71 -12.16
N SER A 197 -6.97 -0.02 -13.28
CA SER A 197 -8.24 -0.30 -13.98
C SER A 197 -9.08 -1.42 -13.34
N TYR A 198 -8.52 -2.23 -12.43
CA TYR A 198 -9.20 -3.42 -11.93
C TYR A 198 -10.24 -3.11 -10.86
N THR A 199 -9.99 -2.12 -9.99
CA THR A 199 -10.98 -1.63 -9.04
C THR A 199 -11.73 -0.46 -9.68
N PRO A 200 -13.02 -0.61 -10.01
CA PRO A 200 -13.81 0.44 -10.65
C PRO A 200 -13.86 1.70 -9.79
N GLU A 201 -13.76 2.85 -10.44
CA GLU A 201 -13.96 4.15 -9.80
C GLU A 201 -15.38 4.62 -10.04
N GLY A 202 -15.96 5.29 -9.05
CA GLY A 202 -17.33 5.77 -9.13
C GLY A 202 -18.00 5.91 -7.76
N LYS A 203 -19.31 6.09 -7.81
CA LYS A 203 -20.19 6.29 -6.66
C LYS A 203 -21.15 5.10 -6.60
N PHE A 204 -21.05 4.32 -5.54
CA PHE A 204 -21.77 3.06 -5.38
C PHE A 204 -22.47 3.01 -4.01
N THR A 205 -23.15 1.90 -3.75
CA THR A 205 -23.74 1.58 -2.44
C THR A 205 -23.45 0.14 -2.04
N ILE A 206 -23.62 -0.20 -0.76
CA ILE A 206 -23.60 -1.60 -0.29
C ILE A 206 -24.95 -2.27 -0.56
N VAL A 207 -24.97 -3.30 -1.41
CA VAL A 207 -26.20 -3.99 -1.85
C VAL A 207 -26.31 -5.45 -1.40
N SER A 208 -25.21 -6.04 -0.92
CA SER A 208 -25.26 -7.37 -0.28
C SER A 208 -24.29 -7.47 0.89
N LYS A 209 -24.61 -8.34 1.86
CA LYS A 209 -23.79 -8.62 3.03
C LYS A 209 -23.83 -10.12 3.33
N LEU A 210 -22.68 -10.80 3.29
CA LEU A 210 -22.57 -12.23 3.56
C LEU A 210 -21.56 -12.52 4.67
N ILE A 211 -21.94 -13.41 5.59
CA ILE A 211 -21.04 -13.96 6.61
C ILE A 211 -20.42 -15.24 6.04
N ASN A 212 -19.10 -15.38 6.15
CA ASN A 212 -18.36 -16.54 5.68
C ASN A 212 -18.77 -16.93 4.25
N PRO A 213 -18.58 -16.03 3.26
CA PRO A 213 -19.01 -16.29 1.89
C PRO A 213 -18.24 -17.48 1.29
N THR A 214 -18.93 -18.37 0.57
CA THR A 214 -18.27 -19.35 -0.29
C THR A 214 -17.54 -18.64 -1.42
N TRP A 215 -16.29 -19.02 -1.67
CA TRP A 215 -15.53 -18.50 -2.81
C TRP A 215 -15.55 -19.48 -3.97
N ILE A 216 -15.74 -18.96 -5.18
CA ILE A 216 -15.63 -19.71 -6.42
C ILE A 216 -14.53 -19.06 -7.26
N SER A 217 -13.51 -19.83 -7.61
CA SER A 217 -12.40 -19.36 -8.43
C SER A 217 -12.89 -18.93 -9.81
N PRO A 218 -12.68 -17.67 -10.22
CA PRO A 218 -13.09 -17.21 -11.56
C PRO A 218 -12.24 -17.85 -12.67
N ARG A 219 -11.10 -18.46 -12.34
CA ARG A 219 -10.19 -19.11 -13.30
C ARG A 219 -10.43 -20.59 -13.46
N THR A 220 -10.74 -21.28 -12.36
CA THR A 220 -10.75 -22.76 -12.32
C THR A 220 -12.11 -23.33 -11.93
N GLY A 221 -13.07 -22.50 -11.49
CA GLY A 221 -14.35 -22.96 -10.94
C GLY A 221 -14.22 -23.67 -9.58
N GLN A 222 -13.01 -23.76 -9.01
CA GLN A 222 -12.78 -24.35 -7.70
C GLN A 222 -13.63 -23.66 -6.64
N VAL A 223 -14.38 -24.45 -5.88
CA VAL A 223 -15.19 -23.98 -4.76
C VAL A 223 -14.40 -24.15 -3.46
N VAL A 224 -14.25 -23.05 -2.71
CA VAL A 224 -13.72 -23.07 -1.35
C VAL A 224 -14.85 -22.66 -0.41
N PRO A 225 -15.30 -23.56 0.48
CA PRO A 225 -16.37 -23.26 1.42
C PRO A 225 -16.11 -22.02 2.27
N GLY A 226 -17.18 -21.35 2.66
CA GLY A 226 -17.15 -20.28 3.64
C GLY A 226 -16.56 -20.71 4.98
N GLY A 227 -15.84 -19.80 5.65
CA GLY A 227 -15.38 -20.00 7.02
C GLY A 227 -14.09 -20.83 7.17
N THR A 228 -13.50 -21.31 6.09
CA THR A 228 -12.19 -21.97 6.14
C THR A 228 -11.05 -20.95 6.09
N PRO A 229 -9.88 -21.24 6.71
CA PRO A 229 -8.72 -20.35 6.66
C PRO A 229 -8.19 -20.08 5.25
N GLU A 230 -8.39 -21.02 4.31
CA GLU A 230 -7.91 -20.94 2.93
C GLU A 230 -8.82 -20.09 2.03
N ASN A 231 -10.01 -19.71 2.51
CA ASN A 231 -10.96 -18.95 1.71
C ASN A 231 -10.45 -17.52 1.43
N PRO A 232 -10.21 -17.14 0.16
CA PRO A 232 -9.64 -15.83 -0.18
C PRO A 232 -10.59 -14.66 0.03
N LEU A 233 -11.90 -14.90 0.19
CA LEU A 233 -12.87 -13.88 0.60
C LEU A 233 -12.85 -13.62 2.10
N GLY A 234 -12.23 -14.51 2.88
CA GLY A 234 -12.15 -14.42 4.32
C GLY A 234 -13.53 -14.50 4.97
N LYS A 235 -13.74 -13.69 6.01
CA LYS A 235 -14.86 -13.87 6.94
C LYS A 235 -16.15 -13.10 6.60
N ARG A 236 -16.07 -12.03 5.81
CA ARG A 236 -17.21 -11.17 5.47
C ARG A 236 -17.11 -10.69 4.04
N TRP A 237 -18.27 -10.43 3.44
CA TRP A 237 -18.44 -9.79 2.14
C TRP A 237 -19.43 -8.63 2.26
N LEU A 238 -19.08 -7.48 1.71
CA LEU A 238 -19.96 -6.35 1.47
C LEU A 238 -19.95 -6.07 -0.04
N GLY A 239 -21.00 -6.48 -0.76
CA GLY A 239 -21.11 -6.30 -2.20
C GLY A 239 -21.43 -4.87 -2.58
N LEU A 240 -20.72 -4.32 -3.56
CA LEU A 240 -20.95 -3.00 -4.12
C LEU A 240 -22.08 -3.06 -5.15
N SER A 241 -22.81 -1.97 -5.39
CA SER A 241 -23.91 -1.92 -6.38
C SER A 241 -23.52 -2.19 -7.84
N ILE A 242 -22.27 -2.59 -8.11
CA ILE A 242 -21.75 -3.01 -9.41
C ILE A 242 -22.18 -4.45 -9.66
N ASP A 243 -22.82 -4.70 -10.80
CA ASP A 243 -23.32 -6.04 -11.19
C ASP A 243 -24.10 -6.75 -10.07
N GLY A 244 -24.96 -5.99 -9.38
CA GLY A 244 -25.83 -6.50 -8.32
C GLY A 244 -25.11 -6.92 -7.03
N GLY A 245 -23.82 -6.59 -6.86
CA GLY A 245 -23.04 -6.90 -5.65
C GLY A 245 -22.50 -8.29 -5.54
N SER A 246 -22.39 -8.98 -6.67
CA SER A 246 -21.78 -10.31 -6.78
C SER A 246 -20.32 -10.26 -7.27
N MET A 247 -19.96 -9.28 -8.10
CA MET A 247 -18.65 -9.24 -8.77
C MET A 247 -17.62 -8.40 -8.03
N TYR A 248 -18.03 -7.26 -7.47
CA TYR A 248 -17.15 -6.36 -6.72
C TYR A 248 -17.65 -6.19 -5.30
N GLY A 249 -16.73 -6.29 -4.34
CA GLY A 249 -17.04 -6.17 -2.93
C GLY A 249 -15.84 -5.75 -2.10
N ILE A 250 -16.14 -5.33 -0.88
CA ILE A 250 -15.20 -5.25 0.22
C ILE A 250 -15.26 -6.58 0.97
N HIS A 251 -14.12 -7.22 1.16
CA HIS A 251 -14.10 -8.53 1.81
C HIS A 251 -12.87 -8.74 2.67
N GLY A 252 -12.89 -9.82 3.44
CA GLY A 252 -11.76 -10.27 4.25
C GLY A 252 -10.61 -10.79 3.40
N ASN A 253 -9.72 -11.58 3.97
CA ASN A 253 -8.57 -12.10 3.23
C ASN A 253 -7.95 -13.31 3.95
N ASN A 254 -7.39 -14.25 3.19
CA ASN A 254 -6.57 -15.34 3.72
C ASN A 254 -5.06 -15.01 3.71
N SER A 255 -4.65 -13.92 3.06
CA SER A 255 -3.25 -13.47 2.96
C SER A 255 -3.06 -12.08 3.56
N PRO A 256 -3.03 -11.93 4.90
CA PRO A 256 -3.00 -10.63 5.59
C PRO A 256 -1.80 -9.74 5.17
N TRP A 257 -0.71 -10.34 4.73
CA TRP A 257 0.46 -9.64 4.19
C TRP A 257 0.17 -8.85 2.91
N SER A 258 -0.90 -9.18 2.17
CA SER A 258 -1.28 -8.47 0.96
C SER A 258 -1.96 -7.12 1.23
N ILE A 259 -2.32 -6.80 2.48
CA ILE A 259 -2.94 -5.51 2.80
C ILE A 259 -1.89 -4.40 2.74
N GLY A 260 -2.22 -3.28 2.08
CA GLY A 260 -1.28 -2.22 1.75
C GLY A 260 -0.49 -2.46 0.45
N THR A 261 -0.92 -3.42 -0.38
CA THR A 261 -0.39 -3.64 -1.73
C THR A 261 -1.51 -3.66 -2.78
N ASP A 262 -1.16 -3.53 -4.04
CA ASP A 262 -2.09 -3.69 -5.17
C ASP A 262 -2.01 -5.14 -5.66
N SER A 263 -2.92 -6.00 -5.18
CA SER A 263 -2.79 -7.46 -5.31
C SER A 263 -4.08 -8.21 -5.68
N SER A 264 -5.21 -7.51 -5.77
CA SER A 264 -6.48 -8.15 -6.08
C SER A 264 -6.79 -8.11 -7.59
N LEU A 265 -7.80 -8.85 -8.02
CA LEU A 265 -8.37 -8.75 -9.37
C LEU A 265 -9.42 -7.64 -9.50
N GLY A 266 -9.57 -6.79 -8.48
CA GLY A 266 -10.49 -5.66 -8.48
C GLY A 266 -11.28 -5.45 -7.19
N CYS A 267 -11.52 -6.50 -6.41
CA CYS A 267 -12.15 -6.39 -5.10
C CYS A 267 -11.27 -5.69 -4.07
N ILE A 268 -11.89 -5.09 -3.05
CA ILE A 268 -11.18 -4.42 -1.96
C ILE A 268 -10.97 -5.40 -0.81
N ARG A 269 -9.70 -5.75 -0.53
CA ARG A 269 -9.36 -6.67 0.57
C ARG A 269 -9.07 -5.91 1.85
N MET A 270 -9.49 -6.49 2.96
CA MET A 270 -9.23 -6.00 4.32
C MET A 270 -8.69 -7.13 5.20
N PHE A 271 -8.07 -6.77 6.32
CA PHE A 271 -7.86 -7.74 7.39
C PHE A 271 -9.21 -8.27 7.89
N ASN A 272 -9.29 -9.57 8.21
CA ASN A 272 -10.55 -10.20 8.63
C ASN A 272 -11.21 -9.48 9.82
N ASN A 273 -10.44 -9.10 10.84
CA ASN A 273 -10.95 -8.36 11.98
C ASN A 273 -11.49 -6.95 11.60
N ASN A 274 -10.88 -6.29 10.60
CA ASN A 274 -11.32 -4.97 10.16
C ASN A 274 -12.63 -5.07 9.38
N VAL A 275 -12.76 -6.06 8.50
CA VAL A 275 -14.01 -6.25 7.74
C VAL A 275 -15.14 -6.79 8.62
N GLU A 276 -14.83 -7.60 9.63
CA GLU A 276 -15.82 -8.03 10.64
C GLU A 276 -16.40 -6.82 11.36
N GLU A 277 -15.53 -5.94 11.87
CA GLU A 277 -15.97 -4.70 12.52
C GLU A 277 -16.78 -3.81 11.58
N LEU A 278 -16.28 -3.54 10.37
CA LEU A 278 -16.99 -2.75 9.35
C LEU A 278 -18.37 -3.34 9.03
N PHE A 279 -18.43 -4.68 8.89
CA PHE A 279 -19.66 -5.39 8.60
C PHE A 279 -20.70 -5.20 9.71
N ASP A 280 -20.30 -5.10 10.98
CA ASP A 280 -21.27 -5.04 12.07
C ASP A 280 -22.03 -3.71 12.12
N PHE A 281 -21.40 -2.59 11.75
CA PHE A 281 -22.03 -1.26 11.88
C PHE A 281 -22.44 -0.61 10.56
N ILE A 282 -21.90 -1.02 9.40
CA ILE A 282 -22.29 -0.41 8.11
C ILE A 282 -23.67 -0.91 7.66
N PRO A 283 -24.65 -0.01 7.42
CA PRO A 283 -25.98 -0.41 6.95
C PRO A 283 -25.98 -0.79 5.47
N MET A 284 -27.04 -1.53 5.06
CA MET A 284 -27.39 -1.67 3.65
C MET A 284 -27.61 -0.29 3.02
N ASN A 285 -27.35 -0.17 1.72
CA ASN A 285 -27.42 1.07 0.95
C ASN A 285 -26.46 2.18 1.40
N CYS A 286 -25.51 1.90 2.30
CA CYS A 286 -24.46 2.85 2.69
C CYS A 286 -23.71 3.36 1.45
N PRO A 287 -23.65 4.68 1.21
CA PRO A 287 -22.92 5.25 0.08
C PRO A 287 -21.42 4.98 0.20
N ILE A 288 -20.81 4.63 -0.92
CA ILE A 288 -19.37 4.45 -1.03
C ILE A 288 -18.81 5.04 -2.31
N TRP A 289 -17.85 5.95 -2.19
CA TRP A 289 -17.16 6.54 -3.34
C TRP A 289 -15.76 5.96 -3.46
N ILE A 290 -15.37 5.57 -4.67
CA ILE A 290 -14.09 4.92 -4.94
C ILE A 290 -13.38 5.70 -6.04
N GLY A 291 -12.15 6.14 -5.78
CA GLY A 291 -11.35 6.87 -6.76
C GLY A 291 -9.88 6.95 -6.39
N ASN A 292 -9.08 7.45 -7.31
CA ASN A 292 -7.76 8.02 -6.98
C ASN A 292 -7.92 9.42 -6.36
N SER A 293 -6.81 10.00 -5.88
CA SER A 293 -6.81 11.29 -5.18
C SER A 293 -7.35 12.44 -6.05
N ASN A 294 -7.02 12.44 -7.34
CA ASN A 294 -7.47 13.46 -8.27
C ASN A 294 -8.99 13.38 -8.49
N ASN A 295 -9.52 12.20 -8.80
CA ASN A 295 -10.95 12.01 -9.05
C ASN A 295 -11.79 12.30 -7.80
N LEU A 296 -11.34 11.85 -6.63
CA LEU A 296 -11.99 12.17 -5.36
C LEU A 296 -12.03 13.68 -5.11
N SER A 297 -10.93 14.40 -5.38
CA SER A 297 -10.89 15.86 -5.25
C SER A 297 -11.88 16.55 -6.20
N THR A 298 -11.98 16.10 -7.46
CA THR A 298 -12.99 16.64 -8.40
C THR A 298 -14.43 16.39 -7.94
N TRP A 299 -14.67 15.35 -7.13
CA TRP A 299 -15.99 15.09 -6.54
C TRP A 299 -16.20 15.80 -5.19
N GLY A 300 -15.24 16.60 -4.74
CA GLY A 300 -15.32 17.38 -3.50
C GLY A 300 -14.81 16.66 -2.26
N VAL A 301 -14.08 15.55 -2.41
CA VAL A 301 -13.45 14.83 -1.29
C VAL A 301 -11.96 15.17 -1.21
N ASN A 302 -11.53 15.73 -0.08
CA ASN A 302 -10.13 16.10 0.19
C ASN A 302 -9.67 15.56 1.55
N PHE A 303 -8.38 15.23 1.67
CA PHE A 303 -7.77 14.51 2.80
C PHE A 303 -6.59 15.26 3.42
#